data_AF-A0A2H0CR91-F1
#
_entry.id   AF-A0A2H0CR91-F1
#
_cell.length_a   1.000
_cell.length_b   1.000
_cell.length_c   1.000
_cell.angle_alpha   90.00
_cell.angle_beta   90.00
_cell.angle_gamma   90.00
#
_symmetry.space_group_name_H-M   'P 1'
#
loop_
_entity.id
_entity.type
_entity.pdbx_description
1 polymer ?
#
loop_
_entity_poly.entity_id
_entity_poly.type
_entity_poly.pdbx_seq_one_letter_code
_entity_poly.pdbx_strand_id
1 'polypeptide(L)'
;MNPTPRIFLMLLAATLLFHTTLNYMEGNIEEFETVPLPPKKIRKISTLNPTIQVNAKEKNSWMLVEFTSGKTLKVPEAETGKLNQANWDLGFSRTKIISNGGKTNPSGNTGIINLGPVNFDGVKTIPETGYVQDDRSLGNLINKELAGWYNYRTRTHNIESKRNVYALKLNNGTFMKMRILNYYCGQKDQDCRSMMCSREEAACLTIEYVLAEPGSQTFPDTRLANNTQSVEKIID
;
A
#
# COMPACT_ATOMS: atom_id res chain seq x y z
N MET A 1 28.29 -59.39 34.47
CA MET A 1 28.82 -59.15 33.11
C MET A 1 28.77 -57.65 32.83
N ASN A 2 29.86 -57.07 32.33
CA ASN A 2 29.95 -55.64 32.01
C ASN A 2 28.97 -55.30 30.85
N PRO A 3 28.03 -54.36 31.00
CA PRO A 3 27.05 -54.04 29.96
C PRO A 3 27.60 -53.19 28.82
N THR A 4 28.78 -52.57 28.99
CA THR A 4 29.41 -51.67 28.01
C THR A 4 29.48 -52.21 26.56
N PRO A 5 29.92 -53.46 26.27
CA PRO A 5 29.95 -53.96 24.90
C PRO A 5 28.56 -54.05 24.25
N ARG A 6 27.49 -54.32 25.01
CA ARG A 6 26.12 -54.36 24.48
C ARG A 6 25.61 -52.97 24.11
N ILE A 7 25.88 -51.98 24.97
CA ILE A 7 25.51 -50.58 24.73
C ILE A 7 26.25 -50.05 23.49
N PHE A 8 27.55 -50.34 23.38
CA PHE A 8 28.34 -49.94 22.22
C PHE A 8 27.82 -50.54 20.92
N LEU A 9 27.46 -51.83 20.92
CA LEU A 9 26.90 -52.51 19.74
C LEU A 9 25.55 -51.90 19.33
N MET A 10 24.69 -51.56 20.30
CA MET A 10 23.39 -50.90 20.04
C MET A 10 23.57 -49.51 19.42
N LEU A 11 24.48 -48.70 19.95
CA LEU A 11 24.77 -47.36 19.41
C LEU A 11 25.32 -47.44 17.99
N LEU A 12 26.19 -48.41 17.71
CA LEU A 12 26.78 -48.61 16.40
C LEU A 12 25.74 -49.08 15.36
N ALA A 13 24.82 -49.96 15.76
CA ALA A 13 23.69 -50.36 14.91
C ALA A 13 22.72 -49.20 14.64
N ALA A 14 22.43 -48.38 15.65
CA ALA A 14 21.56 -47.21 15.50
C ALA A 14 22.17 -46.15 14.57
N THR A 15 23.48 -45.90 14.67
CA THR A 15 24.17 -44.97 13.75
C THR A 15 24.19 -45.50 12.32
N LEU A 16 24.41 -46.80 12.13
CA LEU A 16 24.37 -47.42 10.81
C LEU A 16 22.96 -47.34 10.19
N LEU A 17 21.92 -47.63 10.97
CA LEU A 17 20.53 -47.46 10.53
C LEU A 17 20.22 -46.01 10.16
N PHE A 18 20.65 -45.06 10.98
CA PHE A 18 20.44 -43.64 10.70
C PHE A 18 21.13 -43.19 9.39
N HIS A 19 22.40 -43.56 9.20
CA HIS A 19 23.14 -43.20 7.98
C HIS A 19 22.54 -43.86 6.72
N THR A 20 22.14 -45.13 6.82
CA THR A 20 21.49 -45.81 5.69
C THR A 20 20.15 -45.17 5.34
N THR A 21 19.36 -44.75 6.34
CA THR A 21 18.13 -43.99 6.09
C THR A 21 18.37 -42.62 5.49
N LEU A 22 19.41 -41.89 5.91
CA LEU A 22 19.77 -40.60 5.32
C LEU A 22 20.20 -40.74 3.86
N ASN A 23 21.08 -41.70 3.55
CA ASN A 23 21.51 -41.95 2.16
C ASN A 23 20.33 -42.40 1.27
N TYR A 24 19.41 -43.22 1.81
CA TYR A 24 18.20 -43.60 1.10
C TYR A 24 17.30 -42.40 0.84
N MET A 25 17.11 -41.52 1.83
CA MET A 25 16.31 -40.30 1.64
C MET A 25 16.99 -39.34 0.65
N GLU A 26 18.31 -39.13 0.72
CA GLU A 26 19.05 -38.29 -0.23
C GLU A 26 18.83 -38.72 -1.69
N GLY A 27 18.87 -40.02 -1.99
CA GLY A 27 18.60 -40.54 -3.33
C GLY A 27 17.13 -40.50 -3.78
N ASN A 28 16.20 -40.22 -2.87
CA ASN A 28 14.74 -40.22 -3.12
C ASN A 28 14.06 -38.87 -2.82
N ILE A 29 14.82 -37.84 -2.43
CA ILE A 29 14.29 -36.47 -2.38
C ILE A 29 14.10 -36.04 -3.82
N GLU A 30 12.85 -36.05 -4.30
CA GLU A 30 12.51 -35.31 -5.49
C GLU A 30 12.94 -33.86 -5.27
N GLU A 31 13.78 -33.35 -6.16
CA GLU A 31 14.34 -32.01 -6.12
C GLU A 31 13.23 -31.01 -6.49
N PHE A 32 12.21 -30.89 -5.63
CA PHE A 32 11.10 -29.94 -5.80
C PHE A 32 11.58 -28.49 -5.89
N GLU A 33 12.83 -28.22 -5.48
CA GLU A 33 13.50 -26.93 -5.63
C GLU A 33 13.93 -26.62 -7.07
N THR A 34 13.96 -27.61 -7.98
CA THR A 34 14.36 -27.40 -9.39
C THR A 34 13.23 -26.99 -10.31
N VAL A 35 11.97 -27.07 -9.86
CA VAL A 35 10.86 -26.59 -10.67
C VAL A 35 10.86 -25.07 -10.64
N PRO A 36 11.11 -24.38 -11.78
CA PRO A 36 11.06 -22.93 -11.79
C PRO A 36 9.65 -22.50 -11.37
N LEU A 37 9.57 -21.65 -10.35
CA LEU A 37 8.29 -21.06 -9.95
C LEU A 37 7.59 -20.48 -11.18
N PRO A 38 6.28 -20.71 -11.37
CA PRO A 38 5.57 -20.14 -12.48
C PRO A 38 5.82 -18.62 -12.51
N PRO A 39 6.16 -18.04 -13.67
CA PRO A 39 6.49 -16.63 -13.74
C PRO A 39 5.34 -15.82 -13.18
N LYS A 40 5.65 -14.97 -12.18
CA LYS A 40 4.64 -14.15 -11.52
C LYS A 40 3.92 -13.30 -12.58
N LYS A 41 2.60 -13.47 -12.72
CA LYS A 41 1.77 -12.62 -13.61
C LYS A 41 1.84 -11.17 -13.13
N ILE A 42 2.58 -10.32 -13.85
CA ILE A 42 2.70 -8.89 -13.52
C ILE A 42 1.50 -8.15 -14.11
N ARG A 43 0.62 -7.65 -13.25
CA ARG A 43 -0.47 -6.75 -13.68
C ARG A 43 0.09 -5.36 -13.95
N LYS A 44 0.30 -5.04 -15.24
CA LYS A 44 0.48 -3.67 -15.73
C LYS A 44 -0.81 -2.90 -15.45
N ILE A 45 -0.74 -1.89 -14.61
CA ILE A 45 -1.84 -0.94 -14.40
C ILE A 45 -1.42 0.35 -15.07
N SER A 46 -2.26 0.80 -16.00
CA SER A 46 -2.26 2.15 -16.55
C SER A 46 -3.53 2.83 -16.05
N THR A 47 -3.46 4.14 -15.79
CA THR A 47 -4.62 4.92 -15.39
C THR A 47 -4.76 6.13 -16.31
N LEU A 48 -6.00 6.47 -16.64
CA LEU A 48 -6.35 7.73 -17.31
C LEU A 48 -6.95 8.73 -16.32
N ASN A 49 -7.04 8.35 -15.04
CA ASN A 49 -7.55 9.20 -13.97
C ASN A 49 -6.48 10.22 -13.54
N PRO A 50 -6.90 11.35 -12.93
CA PRO A 50 -5.97 12.26 -12.27
C PRO A 50 -5.07 11.56 -11.28
N THR A 51 -3.80 11.97 -11.26
CA THR A 51 -2.81 11.47 -10.30
C THR A 51 -2.14 12.62 -9.57
N ILE A 52 -1.81 12.41 -8.29
CA ILE A 52 -1.01 13.31 -7.48
C ILE A 52 0.23 12.58 -6.97
N GLN A 53 1.36 13.29 -6.98
CA GLN A 53 2.60 12.83 -6.36
C GLN A 53 2.76 13.48 -4.98
N VAL A 54 2.99 12.66 -3.96
CA VAL A 54 3.13 13.12 -2.57
C VAL A 54 4.54 12.84 -2.08
N ASN A 55 5.33 13.88 -1.87
CA ASN A 55 6.69 13.78 -1.35
C ASN A 55 6.68 13.65 0.19
N ALA A 56 6.73 12.42 0.69
CA ALA A 56 6.75 12.09 2.11
C ALA A 56 8.14 11.60 2.59
N LYS A 57 9.21 12.07 1.93
CA LYS A 57 10.59 11.61 2.14
C LYS A 57 11.13 11.88 3.54
N GLU A 58 10.79 13.03 4.09
CA GLU A 58 11.24 13.47 5.41
C GLU A 58 10.63 12.63 6.52
N LYS A 59 11.48 12.02 7.34
CA LYS A 59 11.06 11.04 8.35
C LYS A 59 10.26 11.66 9.51
N ASN A 60 10.55 12.90 9.87
CA ASN A 60 9.97 13.58 11.02
C ASN A 60 9.02 14.71 10.61
N SER A 61 8.39 14.56 9.44
CA SER A 61 7.46 15.52 8.88
C SER A 61 6.26 14.76 8.30
N TRP A 62 5.10 15.40 8.36
CA TRP A 62 3.90 15.04 7.63
C TRP A 62 3.78 15.90 6.39
N MET A 63 3.57 15.28 5.24
CA MET A 63 3.11 15.95 4.03
C MET A 63 1.58 15.85 4.00
N LEU A 64 0.90 16.94 4.32
CA LEU A 64 -0.55 17.04 4.27
C LEU A 64 -0.99 17.35 2.84
N VAL A 65 -2.11 16.78 2.42
CA VAL A 65 -2.69 16.96 1.08
C VAL A 65 -4.16 17.32 1.24
N GLU A 66 -4.60 18.37 0.56
CA GLU A 66 -6.01 18.70 0.33
C GLU A 66 -6.34 18.39 -1.13
N PHE A 67 -7.16 17.37 -1.37
CA PHE A 67 -7.30 16.78 -2.71
C PHE A 67 -8.15 17.62 -3.67
N THR A 68 -9.03 18.47 -3.16
CA THR A 68 -9.90 19.31 -4.00
C THR A 68 -9.08 20.35 -4.76
N SER A 69 -8.12 21.00 -4.07
CA SER A 69 -7.22 21.98 -4.67
C SER A 69 -5.86 21.41 -5.08
N GLY A 70 -5.51 20.21 -4.64
CA GLY A 70 -4.19 19.61 -4.82
C GLY A 70 -3.08 20.27 -3.99
N LYS A 71 -3.44 21.14 -3.04
CA LYS A 71 -2.47 21.84 -2.19
C LYS A 71 -1.81 20.86 -1.21
N THR A 72 -0.52 21.06 -1.01
CA THR A 72 0.26 20.30 -0.04
C THR A 72 0.88 21.21 1.01
N LEU A 73 0.89 20.76 2.27
CA LEU A 73 1.51 21.47 3.38
C LEU A 73 2.41 20.53 4.17
N LYS A 74 3.68 20.91 4.35
CA LYS A 74 4.61 20.17 5.19
C LYS A 74 4.52 20.64 6.64
N VAL A 75 4.33 19.72 7.57
CA VAL A 75 4.26 20.00 9.03
C VAL A 75 5.24 19.08 9.76
N PRO A 76 6.19 19.60 10.55
CA PRO A 76 7.05 18.77 11.38
C PRO A 76 6.24 17.91 12.37
N GLU A 77 6.67 16.68 12.63
CA GLU A 77 5.98 15.78 13.57
C GLU A 77 5.97 16.33 15.00
N ALA A 78 6.99 17.10 15.39
CA ALA A 78 7.01 17.82 16.66
C ALA A 78 5.89 18.89 16.79
N GLU A 79 5.27 19.26 15.67
CA GLU A 79 4.26 20.31 15.58
C GLU A 79 2.87 19.74 15.24
N THR A 80 2.58 18.48 15.58
CA THR A 80 1.27 17.86 15.29
C THR A 80 0.07 18.62 15.87
N GLY A 81 0.28 19.46 16.88
CA GLY A 81 -0.77 20.38 17.37
C GLY A 81 -1.26 21.39 16.31
N LYS A 82 -0.45 21.68 15.28
CA LYS A 82 -0.81 22.57 14.16
C LYS A 82 -1.65 21.88 13.08
N LEU A 83 -1.81 20.56 13.13
CA LEU A 83 -2.63 19.84 12.14
C LEU A 83 -4.09 20.36 12.10
N ASN A 84 -4.60 20.85 13.23
CA ASN A 84 -5.97 21.36 13.33
C ASN A 84 -6.13 22.78 12.78
N GLN A 85 -5.04 23.45 12.40
CA GLN A 85 -5.04 24.84 11.91
C GLN A 85 -5.01 24.94 10.37
N ALA A 86 -4.88 23.81 9.69
CA ALA A 86 -4.82 23.74 8.23
C ALA A 86 -6.04 23.01 7.66
N ASN A 87 -6.39 23.33 6.41
CA ASN A 87 -7.34 22.53 5.65
C ASN A 87 -6.59 21.46 4.86
N TRP A 88 -6.85 20.19 5.16
CA TRP A 88 -6.22 19.02 4.55
C TRP A 88 -7.13 17.79 4.72
N ASP A 89 -6.86 16.73 3.97
CA ASP A 89 -7.63 15.49 4.02
C ASP A 89 -6.79 14.31 4.51
N LEU A 90 -5.61 14.09 3.91
CA LEU A 90 -4.68 13.03 4.28
C LEU A 90 -3.28 13.56 4.56
N GLY A 91 -2.62 12.97 5.55
CA GLY A 91 -1.24 13.24 5.92
C GLY A 91 -0.35 12.03 5.66
N PHE A 92 0.80 12.25 5.03
CA PHE A 92 1.73 11.19 4.64
C PHE A 92 3.09 11.39 5.31
N SER A 93 3.60 10.34 5.95
CA SER A 93 4.96 10.31 6.48
C SER A 93 5.57 8.93 6.22
N ARG A 94 6.51 8.85 5.26
CA ARG A 94 7.02 7.58 4.75
C ARG A 94 5.85 6.67 4.33
N THR A 95 5.69 5.51 4.97
CA THR A 95 4.59 4.58 4.72
C THR A 95 3.36 4.83 5.58
N LYS A 96 3.43 5.71 6.59
CA LYS A 96 2.31 6.05 7.47
C LYS A 96 1.37 7.01 6.74
N ILE A 97 0.08 6.77 6.88
CA ILE A 97 -0.97 7.63 6.35
C ILE A 97 -1.99 7.86 7.45
N ILE A 98 -2.29 9.13 7.69
CA ILE A 98 -3.30 9.61 8.64
C ILE A 98 -4.38 10.38 7.88
N SER A 99 -5.55 10.51 8.49
CA SER A 99 -6.66 11.29 7.96
C SER A 99 -7.03 12.46 8.86
N ASN A 100 -7.60 13.50 8.29
CA ASN A 100 -8.10 14.64 9.03
C ASN A 100 -9.45 14.30 9.70
N GLY A 101 -9.39 13.46 10.72
CA GLY A 101 -10.55 13.03 11.50
C GLY A 101 -10.19 12.17 12.70
N GLY A 102 -11.15 11.95 13.60
CA GLY A 102 -10.98 11.08 14.76
C GLY A 102 -9.92 11.57 15.75
N LYS A 103 -9.01 10.69 16.19
CA LYS A 103 -7.96 11.04 17.16
C LYS A 103 -6.87 11.97 16.61
N THR A 104 -6.77 12.09 15.29
CA THR A 104 -5.82 13.01 14.64
C THR A 104 -6.33 14.44 14.69
N ASN A 105 -7.60 14.66 14.34
CA ASN A 105 -8.28 15.95 14.50
C ASN A 105 -9.74 15.71 14.91
N PRO A 106 -10.11 16.00 16.18
CA PRO A 106 -11.48 15.81 16.67
C PRO A 106 -12.53 16.67 15.95
N SER A 107 -12.12 17.79 15.34
CA SER A 107 -12.99 18.64 14.52
C SER A 107 -13.03 18.22 13.05
N GLY A 108 -12.18 17.26 12.67
CA GLY A 108 -12.07 16.75 11.31
C GLY A 108 -13.08 15.63 11.04
N ASN A 109 -13.58 15.58 9.81
CA ASN A 109 -14.62 14.62 9.41
C ASN A 109 -14.13 13.60 8.37
N THR A 110 -12.83 13.58 8.08
CA THR A 110 -12.29 12.65 7.09
C THR A 110 -12.42 11.22 7.60
N GLY A 111 -12.94 10.34 6.76
CA GLY A 111 -13.05 8.91 7.04
C GLY A 111 -12.84 8.09 5.78
N ILE A 112 -12.41 6.84 5.96
CA ILE A 112 -11.94 5.96 4.87
C ILE A 112 -12.64 4.60 4.94
N ILE A 113 -12.83 3.97 3.78
CA ILE A 113 -13.22 2.58 3.61
C ILE A 113 -12.20 1.92 2.69
N ASN A 114 -11.64 0.78 3.08
CA ASN A 114 -10.84 -0.05 2.20
C ASN A 114 -11.75 -1.02 1.40
N LEU A 115 -11.97 -0.73 0.12
CA LEU A 115 -12.77 -1.57 -0.78
C LEU A 115 -11.99 -2.79 -1.30
N GLY A 116 -10.72 -2.92 -0.93
CA GLY A 116 -9.88 -4.05 -1.32
C GLY A 116 -9.38 -3.99 -2.77
N PRO A 117 -8.88 -5.11 -3.31
CA PRO A 117 -8.26 -5.18 -4.64
C PRO A 117 -9.30 -5.27 -5.76
N VAL A 118 -10.23 -4.32 -5.81
CA VAL A 118 -11.29 -4.23 -6.84
C VAL A 118 -10.84 -3.41 -8.05
N ASN A 119 -11.59 -3.49 -9.16
CA ASN A 119 -11.34 -2.64 -10.32
C ASN A 119 -11.73 -1.19 -9.99
N PHE A 120 -10.76 -0.27 -10.07
CA PHE A 120 -10.94 1.15 -9.78
C PHE A 120 -12.06 1.81 -10.62
N ASP A 121 -12.13 1.50 -11.92
CA ASP A 121 -13.14 2.06 -12.82
C ASP A 121 -14.52 1.40 -12.63
N GLY A 122 -14.55 0.22 -11.98
CA GLY A 122 -15.78 -0.48 -11.61
C GLY A 122 -16.46 0.11 -10.37
N VAL A 123 -15.73 0.85 -9.53
CA VAL A 123 -16.30 1.54 -8.36
C VAL A 123 -16.98 2.82 -8.81
N LYS A 124 -18.30 2.72 -9.06
CA LYS A 124 -19.14 3.83 -9.52
C LYS A 124 -19.99 4.43 -8.41
N THR A 125 -20.54 3.59 -7.53
CA THR A 125 -21.40 4.05 -6.43
C THR A 125 -20.57 4.47 -5.23
N ILE A 126 -20.98 5.57 -4.59
CA ILE A 126 -20.38 6.06 -3.35
C ILE A 126 -21.02 5.29 -2.18
N PRO A 127 -20.24 4.60 -1.33
CA PRO A 127 -20.78 4.01 -0.11
C PRO A 127 -21.34 5.08 0.82
N GLU A 128 -22.52 4.86 1.41
CA GLU A 128 -23.14 5.87 2.29
C GLU A 128 -22.59 5.83 3.73
N THR A 129 -22.13 4.66 4.17
CA THR A 129 -21.74 4.39 5.56
C THR A 129 -20.47 3.54 5.63
N GLY A 130 -19.88 3.42 6.83
CA GLY A 130 -18.70 2.60 7.07
C GLY A 130 -17.36 3.33 7.05
N TYR A 131 -17.37 4.67 6.88
CA TYR A 131 -16.16 5.49 6.91
C TYR A 131 -15.51 5.51 8.29
N VAL A 132 -14.27 5.03 8.34
CA VAL A 132 -13.45 4.92 9.54
C VAL A 132 -12.47 6.09 9.63
N GLN A 133 -12.51 6.81 10.75
CA GLN A 133 -11.55 7.86 11.07
C GLN A 133 -10.33 7.30 11.83
N ASP A 134 -9.32 8.14 12.05
CA ASP A 134 -8.12 7.73 12.76
C ASP A 134 -8.38 7.43 14.23
N ASP A 135 -7.63 6.46 14.74
CA ASP A 135 -7.59 6.10 16.15
C ASP A 135 -6.14 6.01 16.64
N ARG A 136 -5.94 5.63 17.91
CA ARG A 136 -4.64 5.32 18.48
C ARG A 136 -4.48 3.82 18.63
N SER A 137 -3.36 3.30 18.13
CA SER A 137 -2.91 1.94 18.41
C SER A 137 -1.47 1.99 18.93
N LEU A 138 -1.24 1.40 20.11
CA LEU A 138 0.07 1.39 20.77
C LEU A 138 0.72 2.79 20.81
N GLY A 139 -0.07 3.81 21.15
CA GLY A 139 0.39 5.21 21.24
C GLY A 139 0.52 5.96 19.92
N ASN A 140 0.49 5.28 18.77
CA ASN A 140 0.63 5.90 17.46
C ASN A 140 -0.73 6.23 16.83
N LEU A 141 -0.81 7.35 16.09
CA LEU A 141 -1.96 7.66 15.23
C LEU A 141 -1.99 6.69 14.05
N ILE A 142 -3.16 6.13 13.78
CA ILE A 142 -3.35 5.14 12.72
C ILE A 142 -4.76 5.25 12.12
N ASN A 143 -4.83 5.21 10.80
CA ASN A 143 -6.06 4.82 10.12
C ASN A 143 -6.01 3.33 9.79
N LYS A 144 -6.85 2.50 10.43
CA LYS A 144 -6.80 1.05 10.25
C LYS A 144 -7.06 0.61 8.80
N GLU A 145 -7.84 1.39 8.04
CA GLU A 145 -8.15 1.07 6.65
C GLU A 145 -6.92 1.24 5.74
N LEU A 146 -6.05 2.21 6.06
CA LEU A 146 -4.84 2.52 5.29
C LEU A 146 -3.58 1.87 5.83
N ALA A 147 -3.53 1.45 7.09
CA ALA A 147 -2.33 0.90 7.73
C ALA A 147 -1.66 -0.24 6.94
N GLY A 148 -2.47 -1.04 6.23
CA GLY A 148 -2.02 -2.19 5.46
C GLY A 148 -1.89 -1.96 3.95
N TRP A 149 -1.74 -0.73 3.46
CA TRP A 149 -1.79 -0.41 2.02
C TRP A 149 -0.68 -1.06 1.16
N TYR A 150 0.38 -1.56 1.76
CA TYR A 150 1.55 -2.11 1.07
C TYR A 150 1.97 -3.50 1.57
N ASN A 151 2.77 -4.17 0.75
CA ASN A 151 3.57 -5.33 1.10
C ASN A 151 5.05 -4.94 1.16
N TYR A 152 5.76 -5.38 2.19
CA TYR A 152 7.22 -5.24 2.25
C TYR A 152 7.89 -6.45 1.61
N ARG A 153 8.69 -6.22 0.57
CA ARG A 153 9.47 -7.26 -0.10
C ARG A 153 10.78 -7.45 0.64
N THR A 154 10.86 -8.45 1.50
CA THR A 154 12.05 -8.71 2.34
C THR A 154 13.33 -8.94 1.53
N ARG A 155 13.23 -9.62 0.37
CA ARG A 155 14.40 -9.90 -0.50
C ARG A 155 15.03 -8.65 -1.11
N THR A 156 14.21 -7.66 -1.50
CA THR A 156 14.68 -6.44 -2.18
C THR A 156 14.56 -5.19 -1.31
N HIS A 157 14.05 -5.34 -0.08
CA HIS A 157 13.71 -4.25 0.83
C HIS A 157 12.79 -3.17 0.24
N ASN A 158 11.99 -3.52 -0.77
CA ASN A 158 11.10 -2.59 -1.45
C ASN A 158 9.67 -2.61 -0.89
N ILE A 159 8.98 -1.49 -1.04
CA ILE A 159 7.56 -1.33 -0.70
C ILE A 159 6.73 -1.50 -1.96
N GLU A 160 5.88 -2.53 -1.99
CA GLU A 160 4.96 -2.77 -3.10
C GLU A 160 3.54 -2.38 -2.67
N SER A 161 2.90 -1.45 -3.39
CA SER A 161 1.49 -1.15 -3.16
C SER A 161 0.63 -2.39 -3.36
N LYS A 162 -0.32 -2.65 -2.45
CA LYS A 162 -1.38 -3.65 -2.65
C LYS A 162 -2.39 -3.21 -3.70
N ARG A 163 -2.39 -1.93 -4.06
CA ARG A 163 -3.28 -1.31 -5.05
C ARG A 163 -4.75 -1.56 -4.72
N ASN A 164 -5.08 -1.52 -3.44
CA ASN A 164 -6.47 -1.50 -2.99
C ASN A 164 -7.12 -0.18 -3.41
N VAL A 165 -8.43 -0.24 -3.67
CA VAL A 165 -9.24 0.96 -3.87
C VAL A 165 -9.79 1.39 -2.53
N TYR A 166 -9.77 2.68 -2.27
CA TYR A 166 -10.27 3.29 -1.05
C TYR A 166 -11.38 4.27 -1.42
N ALA A 167 -12.46 4.27 -0.66
CA ALA A 167 -13.44 5.36 -0.67
C ALA A 167 -13.20 6.26 0.53
N LEU A 168 -13.30 7.57 0.34
CA LEU A 168 -13.06 8.58 1.35
C LEU A 168 -14.23 9.55 1.39
N LYS A 169 -14.62 9.94 2.59
CA LYS A 169 -15.37 11.16 2.85
C LYS A 169 -14.35 12.18 3.31
N LEU A 170 -14.14 13.24 2.54
CA LEU A 170 -13.14 14.29 2.81
C LEU A 170 -13.63 15.26 3.89
N ASN A 171 -12.72 16.10 4.40
CA ASN A 171 -13.05 17.01 5.50
C ASN A 171 -14.10 18.06 5.10
N ASN A 172 -14.13 18.42 3.82
CA ASN A 172 -15.11 19.35 3.24
C ASN A 172 -16.46 18.70 2.88
N GLY A 173 -16.64 17.40 3.15
CA GLY A 173 -17.86 16.64 2.84
C GLY A 173 -17.91 16.05 1.43
N THR A 174 -16.95 16.36 0.56
CA THR A 174 -16.82 15.73 -0.77
C THR A 174 -16.39 14.28 -0.63
N PHE A 175 -16.85 13.42 -1.54
CA PHE A 175 -16.40 12.03 -1.60
C PHE A 175 -15.28 11.86 -2.63
N MET A 176 -14.37 10.94 -2.34
CA MET A 176 -13.27 10.61 -3.23
C MET A 176 -13.10 9.09 -3.28
N LYS A 177 -12.68 8.56 -4.43
CA LYS A 177 -12.02 7.26 -4.47
C LYS A 177 -10.55 7.44 -4.83
N MET A 178 -9.68 6.63 -4.23
CA MET A 178 -8.25 6.65 -4.54
C MET A 178 -7.64 5.26 -4.57
N ARG A 179 -6.49 5.15 -5.23
CA ARG A 179 -5.62 3.96 -5.19
C ARG A 179 -4.18 4.42 -5.22
N ILE A 180 -3.38 3.89 -4.28
CA ILE A 180 -1.94 4.16 -4.26
C ILE A 180 -1.30 3.28 -5.34
N LEU A 181 -0.70 3.90 -6.35
CA LEU A 181 -0.08 3.20 -7.46
C LEU A 181 1.33 2.73 -7.12
N ASN A 182 2.12 3.62 -6.51
CA ASN A 182 3.54 3.41 -6.27
C ASN A 182 4.04 4.22 -5.06
N TYR A 183 5.13 3.78 -4.43
CA TYR A 183 5.87 4.44 -3.35
C TYR A 183 7.14 5.18 -3.81
N TYR A 184 7.47 5.06 -5.10
CA TYR A 184 8.69 5.56 -5.73
C TYR A 184 8.35 6.41 -6.97
N CYS A 185 7.81 7.62 -6.80
CA CYS A 185 7.24 8.44 -7.88
C CYS A 185 8.15 8.70 -9.10
N GLY A 186 9.47 8.56 -8.97
CA GLY A 186 10.44 8.68 -10.08
C GLY A 186 10.71 7.40 -10.87
N GLN A 187 10.11 6.27 -10.47
CA GLN A 187 10.37 4.95 -11.05
C GLN A 187 9.05 4.27 -11.43
N LYS A 188 9.07 3.41 -12.46
CA LYS A 188 7.90 2.56 -12.71
C LYS A 188 7.88 1.49 -11.63
N ASP A 189 6.70 1.13 -11.13
CA ASP A 189 6.55 0.07 -10.11
C ASP A 189 7.19 -1.28 -10.56
N GLN A 190 7.31 -1.52 -11.87
CA GLN A 190 7.99 -2.69 -12.41
C GLN A 190 9.49 -2.70 -12.12
N ASP A 191 10.13 -1.54 -12.16
CA ASP A 191 11.57 -1.39 -12.02
C ASP A 191 11.98 -1.68 -10.56
N CYS A 192 11.10 -1.35 -9.61
CA CYS A 192 11.27 -1.65 -8.18
C CYS A 192 10.85 -3.07 -7.76
N ARG A 193 10.55 -3.99 -8.69
CA ARG A 193 10.17 -5.38 -8.33
C ARG A 193 11.33 -6.36 -8.35
N SER A 194 12.23 -6.20 -9.31
CA SER A 194 13.36 -7.12 -9.55
C SER A 194 14.67 -6.60 -9.00
N MET A 195 14.77 -5.29 -8.74
CA MET A 195 15.98 -4.64 -8.23
C MET A 195 15.64 -3.73 -7.03
N MET A 196 16.61 -3.49 -6.16
CA MET A 196 16.44 -2.56 -5.05
C MET A 196 16.26 -1.15 -5.60
N CYS A 197 15.16 -0.48 -5.25
CA CYS A 197 15.00 0.94 -5.58
C CYS A 197 15.71 1.79 -4.54
N SER A 198 16.25 2.93 -4.95
CA SER A 198 17.12 3.73 -4.08
C SER A 198 16.33 4.28 -2.89
N ARG A 199 17.01 4.48 -1.76
CA ARG A 199 16.41 5.11 -0.58
C ARG A 199 16.02 6.57 -0.82
N GLU A 200 16.68 7.21 -1.79
CA GLU A 200 16.46 8.60 -2.18
C GLU A 200 15.13 8.76 -2.94
N GLU A 201 14.69 7.72 -3.64
CA GLU A 201 13.44 7.70 -4.41
C GLU A 201 12.24 7.20 -3.58
N ALA A 202 12.51 6.48 -2.49
CA ALA A 202 11.51 5.98 -1.57
C ALA A 202 10.70 7.11 -0.92
N ALA A 203 9.47 6.80 -0.48
CA ALA A 203 8.58 7.75 0.19
C ALA A 203 8.15 8.93 -0.68
N CYS A 204 7.97 8.65 -1.97
CA CYS A 204 7.29 9.55 -2.87
C CYS A 204 6.14 8.80 -3.52
N LEU A 205 4.93 9.01 -3.01
CA LEU A 205 3.77 8.22 -3.41
C LEU A 205 3.19 8.78 -4.71
N THR A 206 2.76 7.90 -5.61
CA THR A 206 1.88 8.26 -6.73
C THR A 206 0.50 7.70 -6.42
N ILE A 207 -0.51 8.57 -6.41
CA ILE A 207 -1.88 8.22 -6.04
C ILE A 207 -2.77 8.63 -7.20
N GLU A 208 -3.56 7.69 -7.73
CA GLU A 208 -4.67 8.04 -8.60
C GLU A 208 -5.92 8.31 -7.75
N TYR A 209 -6.73 9.27 -8.17
CA TYR A 209 -7.94 9.62 -7.44
C TYR A 209 -9.01 10.20 -8.35
N VAL A 210 -10.25 10.10 -7.89
CA VAL A 210 -11.43 10.71 -8.52
C VAL A 210 -12.29 11.33 -7.43
N LEU A 211 -12.58 12.62 -7.56
CA LEU A 211 -13.51 13.35 -6.71
C LEU A 211 -14.93 13.17 -7.25
N ALA A 212 -15.89 13.00 -6.34
CA ALA A 212 -17.30 13.06 -6.67
C ALA A 212 -17.73 14.53 -6.86
N GLU A 213 -18.70 14.73 -7.74
CA GLU A 213 -19.36 16.03 -7.84
C GLU A 213 -20.21 16.29 -6.58
N PRO A 214 -20.34 17.55 -6.13
CA PRO A 214 -21.18 17.89 -4.99
C PRO A 214 -22.61 17.36 -5.14
N GLY A 215 -23.09 16.62 -4.14
CA GLY A 215 -24.44 16.03 -4.14
C GLY A 215 -24.61 14.76 -4.98
N SER A 216 -23.57 14.32 -5.71
CA SER A 216 -23.62 13.06 -6.46
C SER A 216 -23.57 11.85 -5.52
N GLN A 217 -24.28 10.78 -5.90
CA GLN A 217 -24.17 9.44 -5.29
C GLN A 217 -23.21 8.52 -6.07
N THR A 218 -22.56 9.05 -7.11
CA THR A 218 -21.66 8.31 -7.98
C THR A 218 -20.35 9.04 -8.26
N PHE A 219 -19.29 8.29 -8.49
CA PHE A 219 -18.02 8.80 -9.00
C PHE A 219 -18.11 9.00 -10.52
N PRO A 220 -17.62 10.14 -11.05
CA PRO A 220 -17.62 10.38 -12.49
C PRO A 220 -16.72 9.38 -13.23
N ASP A 221 -17.09 9.06 -14.47
CA ASP A 221 -16.25 8.29 -15.39
C ASP A 221 -15.32 9.24 -16.15
N THR A 222 -14.08 9.33 -15.68
CA THR A 222 -13.05 10.21 -16.25
C THR A 222 -12.66 9.86 -17.68
N ARG A 223 -12.97 8.62 -18.15
CA ARG A 223 -12.71 8.20 -19.53
C ARG A 223 -13.60 8.93 -20.53
N LEU A 224 -14.80 9.31 -20.10
CA LEU A 224 -15.72 10.09 -20.93
C LEU A 224 -15.28 11.55 -21.04
N ALA A 225 -14.81 12.14 -19.93
CA ALA A 225 -14.33 13.53 -19.90
C ALA A 225 -13.10 13.75 -20.79
N ASN A 226 -12.16 12.80 -20.81
CA ASN A 226 -10.94 12.90 -21.63
C ASN A 226 -11.22 12.70 -23.13
N ASN A 227 -12.24 11.92 -23.50
CA ASN A 227 -12.64 11.76 -24.90
C ASN A 227 -13.26 13.05 -25.46
N THR A 228 -14.05 13.79 -24.68
CA THR A 228 -14.64 15.07 -25.12
C THR A 228 -13.56 16.13 -25.38
N GLN A 229 -12.54 16.25 -24.53
CA GLN A 229 -11.41 17.17 -24.73
C GLN A 229 -10.54 16.82 -25.96
N SER A 230 -10.51 15.56 -26.39
CA SER A 230 -9.79 15.15 -27.60
C SER A 230 -10.52 15.50 -28.91
N VAL A 231 -11.84 15.69 -28.86
CA VAL A 231 -12.66 16.04 -30.03
C VAL A 231 -12.75 17.56 -30.24
N GLU A 232 -12.63 18.37 -29.18
CA GLU A 232 -12.70 19.85 -29.25
C GLU A 232 -11.41 20.54 -29.74
N LYS A 233 -10.37 19.80 -30.15
CA LYS A 233 -9.08 20.37 -30.62
C LYS A 233 -8.90 20.40 -32.14
N ILE A 234 -9.99 20.51 -32.89
CA ILE A 234 -9.95 20.91 -34.30
C ILE A 234 -10.69 22.25 -34.41
N ILE A 235 -9.92 23.34 -34.35
CA ILE A 235 -10.31 24.65 -34.87
C ILE A 235 -9.08 25.17 -35.61
N ASP A 236 -9.34 25.62 -36.85
CA ASP A 236 -8.41 25.96 -37.96
C ASP A 236 -7.11 26.71 -37.59
#